data_AF-A0A7Z9J0N1-F1
#
_entry.id   AF-A0A7Z9J0N1-F1
#
_cell.length_a   1.000
_cell.length_b   1.000
_cell.length_c   1.000
_cell.angle_alpha   90.00
_cell.angle_beta   90.00
_cell.angle_gamma   90.00
#
_symmetry.space_group_name_H-M   'P 1'
#
loop_
_entity.id
_entity.type
_entity.pdbx_description
1 polymer ?
#
loop_
_entity_poly.entity_id
_entity_poly.type
_entity_poly.pdbx_seq_one_letter_code
_entity_poly.pdbx_strand_id
1 'polypeptide(L)'
;LMFVIFLLFVHLLADFSHGRTFAWSISWGLECTIAYFLHRRITFRYEGALASSFARTMLIYGIVLIGSSFTYDLLDYKLGLPYLLVWLCDGTFWGVFNFFSLSWYAMRQPEIT
;
A
#
# COMPACT_ATOMS: atom_id res chain seq x y z
N LEU A 1 7.15 4.54 -8.80
CA LEU A 1 6.34 5.77 -8.73
C LEU A 1 6.16 6.19 -7.28
N MET A 2 5.72 5.27 -6.41
CA MET A 2 5.63 5.47 -4.96
C MET A 2 6.79 6.25 -4.33
N PHE A 3 8.02 5.79 -4.52
CA PHE A 3 9.19 6.37 -3.84
C PHE A 3 9.42 7.84 -4.21
N VAL A 4 9.17 8.21 -5.46
CA VAL A 4 9.30 9.61 -5.92
C VAL A 4 8.22 10.49 -5.27
N ILE A 5 6.98 10.00 -5.22
CA ILE A 5 5.87 10.69 -4.54
C ILE A 5 6.18 10.84 -3.04
N PHE A 6 6.67 9.77 -2.41
CA PHE A 6 7.09 9.77 -1.02
C PHE A 6 8.16 10.84 -0.77
N LEU A 7 9.24 10.86 -1.56
CA LEU A 7 10.29 11.88 -1.41
C LEU A 7 9.73 13.30 -1.56
N LEU A 8 8.86 13.55 -2.54
CA LEU A 8 8.21 14.85 -2.69
C LEU A 8 7.48 15.26 -1.40
N PHE A 9 6.65 14.37 -0.84
CA PHE A 9 5.90 14.70 0.37
C PHE A 9 6.75 14.78 1.63
N VAL A 10 7.88 14.04 1.72
CA VAL A 10 8.84 14.22 2.82
C VAL A 10 9.39 15.65 2.84
N HIS A 11 9.64 16.25 1.67
CA HIS A 11 10.10 17.64 1.59
C HIS A 11 8.96 18.63 1.85
N LEU A 12 7.77 18.39 1.29
CA LEU A 12 6.60 19.27 1.48
C LEU A 12 6.07 19.28 2.92
N LEU A 13 6.25 18.18 3.66
CA LEU A 13 5.75 18.01 5.03
C LEU A 13 6.86 18.03 6.07
N ALA A 14 8.05 18.58 5.74
CA ALA A 14 9.21 18.56 6.62
C ALA A 14 8.96 19.22 7.98
N ASP A 15 8.12 20.26 8.02
CA ASP A 15 7.82 21.04 9.23
C ASP A 15 6.67 20.46 10.07
N PHE A 16 6.00 19.41 9.59
CA PHE A 16 4.87 18.79 10.29
C PHE A 16 5.33 17.67 11.22
N SER A 17 4.73 17.62 12.42
CA SER A 17 4.86 16.44 13.27
C SER A 17 4.32 15.21 12.53
N HIS A 18 5.06 14.10 12.58
CA HIS A 18 4.72 12.88 11.84
C HIS A 18 4.66 13.06 10.31
N GLY A 19 5.28 14.11 9.75
CA GLY A 19 5.24 14.43 8.32
C GLY A 19 5.70 13.30 7.40
N ARG A 20 6.64 12.45 7.83
CA ARG A 20 7.09 11.28 7.05
C ARG A 20 6.06 10.15 7.02
N THR A 21 5.34 9.93 8.12
CA THR A 21 4.21 8.99 8.18
C THR A 21 3.10 9.45 7.24
N PHE A 22 2.77 10.75 7.23
CA PHE A 22 1.80 11.29 6.28
C PHE A 22 2.28 11.17 4.82
N ALA A 23 3.55 11.46 4.54
CA ALA A 23 4.14 11.29 3.22
C ALA A 23 4.02 9.83 2.73
N TRP A 24 4.28 8.87 3.62
CA TRP A 24 4.06 7.45 3.39
C TRP A 24 2.59 7.17 3.04
N SER A 25 1.65 7.56 3.90
CA SER A 25 0.22 7.30 3.70
C SER A 25 -0.33 7.88 2.40
N ILE A 26 0.06 9.11 2.06
CA ILE A 26 -0.36 9.79 0.82
C ILE A 26 0.21 9.07 -0.39
N SER A 27 1.51 8.73 -0.36
CA SER A 27 2.16 8.03 -1.48
C SER A 27 1.52 6.67 -1.75
N TRP A 28 1.18 5.93 -0.70
CA TRP A 28 0.48 4.65 -0.78
C TRP A 28 -0.93 4.81 -1.34
N GLY A 29 -1.72 5.74 -0.77
CA GLY A 29 -3.10 5.97 -1.18
C GLY A 29 -3.24 6.36 -2.66
N LEU A 30 -2.32 7.18 -3.17
CA LEU A 30 -2.30 7.55 -4.59
C LEU A 30 -1.94 6.37 -5.50
N GLU A 31 -1.06 5.48 -5.05
CA GLU A 31 -0.64 4.33 -5.85
C GLU A 31 -1.69 3.22 -5.91
N CYS A 32 -2.55 3.10 -4.90
CA CYS A 32 -3.60 2.09 -4.82
C CYS A 32 -4.45 1.97 -6.10
N THR A 33 -4.85 3.09 -6.72
CA THR A 33 -5.67 3.04 -7.94
C THR A 33 -4.92 2.44 -9.12
N ILE A 34 -3.66 2.85 -9.32
CA ILE A 34 -2.82 2.33 -10.41
C ILE A 34 -2.50 0.86 -10.16
N ALA A 35 -2.13 0.52 -8.92
CA ALA A 35 -1.83 -0.84 -8.49
C ALA A 35 -3.02 -1.78 -8.73
N TYR A 36 -4.25 -1.34 -8.44
CA TYR A 36 -5.44 -2.15 -8.72
C TYR A 36 -5.52 -2.58 -10.19
N PHE A 37 -5.34 -1.65 -11.13
CA PHE A 37 -5.42 -1.97 -12.55
C PHE A 37 -4.29 -2.91 -12.98
N LEU A 38 -3.08 -2.71 -12.46
CA LEU A 38 -1.94 -3.61 -12.70
C LEU A 38 -2.22 -5.01 -12.16
N HIS A 39 -2.68 -5.14 -10.92
CA HIS A 39 -2.98 -6.44 -10.32
C HIS A 39 -4.10 -7.16 -11.05
N ARG A 40 -5.17 -6.44 -11.41
CA ARG A 40 -6.28 -7.03 -12.13
C ARG A 40 -5.88 -7.52 -13.52
N ARG A 41 -5.14 -6.72 -14.29
CA ARG A 41 -4.85 -7.02 -15.70
C ARG A 41 -3.60 -7.88 -15.90
N ILE A 42 -2.57 -7.68 -15.08
CA ILE A 42 -1.25 -8.27 -15.28
C ILE A 42 -0.99 -9.36 -14.25
N THR A 43 -1.06 -9.04 -12.95
CA THR A 43 -0.65 -9.99 -11.89
C THR A 43 -1.59 -11.19 -11.76
N PHE A 44 -2.89 -10.93 -11.59
CA PHE A 44 -3.89 -11.97 -11.32
C PHE A 44 -4.79 -12.27 -12.51
N ARG A 45 -4.74 -11.44 -13.56
CA ARG A 45 -5.56 -11.59 -14.79
C ARG A 45 -7.03 -11.90 -14.47
N TYR A 46 -7.59 -11.14 -13.52
CA TYR A 46 -8.92 -11.41 -12.99
C TYR A 46 -10.02 -10.91 -13.94
N GLU A 47 -10.92 -11.81 -14.33
CA GLU A 47 -11.97 -11.54 -15.31
C GLU A 47 -13.35 -11.24 -14.69
N GLY A 48 -13.53 -11.43 -13.38
CA GLY A 48 -14.82 -11.20 -12.71
C GLY A 48 -15.22 -9.71 -12.63
N ALA A 49 -16.40 -9.41 -12.07
CA ALA A 49 -16.97 -8.04 -12.09
C ALA A 49 -16.01 -6.93 -11.58
N LEU A 50 -15.85 -5.86 -12.36
CA LEU A 50 -14.95 -4.75 -12.07
C LEU A 50 -15.26 -4.09 -10.72
N ALA A 51 -16.50 -3.64 -10.53
CA ALA A 51 -16.92 -2.91 -9.32
C ALA A 51 -16.70 -3.73 -8.04
N SER A 52 -17.04 -5.03 -8.07
CA SER A 52 -16.86 -5.91 -6.91
C SER A 52 -15.38 -6.11 -6.56
N SER A 53 -14.53 -6.40 -7.54
CA SER A 53 -13.09 -6.56 -7.30
C SER A 53 -12.41 -5.27 -6.87
N PHE A 54 -12.85 -4.12 -7.41
CA PHE A 54 -12.35 -2.81 -7.01
C PHE A 54 -12.68 -2.52 -5.55
N ALA A 55 -13.94 -2.71 -5.15
CA ALA A 55 -14.37 -2.51 -3.76
C ALA A 55 -13.60 -3.41 -2.77
N ARG A 56 -13.43 -4.70 -3.09
CA ARG A 56 -12.64 -5.63 -2.26
C ARG A 56 -11.17 -5.23 -2.17
N THR A 57 -10.58 -4.78 -3.28
CA THR A 57 -9.18 -4.33 -3.33
C THR A 57 -8.98 -3.06 -2.52
N MET A 58 -9.86 -2.06 -2.69
CA MET A 58 -9.80 -0.83 -1.92
C MET A 58 -10.02 -1.07 -0.41
N LEU A 59 -10.85 -2.04 -0.04
CA LEU A 59 -11.02 -2.45 1.35
C LEU A 59 -9.71 -3.01 1.93
N ILE A 60 -9.05 -3.94 1.23
CA ILE A 60 -7.76 -4.48 1.66
C ILE A 60 -6.73 -3.35 1.76
N TYR A 61 -6.65 -2.49 0.75
CA TYR A 61 -5.72 -1.37 0.74
C TYR A 61 -5.98 -0.37 1.87
N GLY A 62 -7.23 -0.12 2.24
CA GLY A 62 -7.56 0.73 3.38
C GLY A 62 -7.08 0.13 4.71
N ILE A 63 -7.32 -1.17 4.93
CA ILE A 63 -6.84 -1.88 6.13
C ILE A 63 -5.32 -1.83 6.20
N VAL A 64 -4.65 -2.15 5.09
CA VAL A 64 -3.20 -2.15 5.01
C VAL A 64 -2.63 -0.76 5.17
N LEU A 65 -3.24 0.28 4.59
CA LEU A 65 -2.82 1.66 4.76
C LEU A 65 -2.79 2.06 6.24
N ILE A 66 -3.86 1.74 6.99
CA ILE A 66 -3.93 2.08 8.42
C ILE A 66 -2.85 1.32 9.20
N GLY A 67 -2.75 0.00 8.99
CA GLY A 67 -1.75 -0.83 9.68
C GLY A 67 -0.33 -0.40 9.35
N SER A 68 -0.01 -0.24 8.07
CA SER A 68 1.27 0.22 7.55
C SER A 68 1.64 1.61 8.06
N SER A 69 0.71 2.56 8.09
CA SER A 69 1.00 3.90 8.65
C SER A 69 1.35 3.84 10.13
N PHE A 70 0.65 3.01 10.93
CA PHE A 70 0.99 2.81 12.33
C PHE A 70 2.37 2.15 12.52
N THR A 71 2.67 1.14 11.70
CA THR A 71 3.95 0.42 11.78
C THR A 71 5.11 1.33 11.34
N TYR A 72 4.92 2.11 10.27
CA TYR A 72 5.86 3.13 9.81
C TYR A 72 6.13 4.15 10.92
N ASP A 73 5.09 4.66 11.58
CA ASP A 73 5.23 5.63 12.66
C ASP A 73 6.03 5.09 13.84
N LEU A 74 5.77 3.83 14.22
CA LEU A 74 6.50 3.14 15.25
C LEU A 74 7.99 3.00 14.89
N LEU A 75 8.30 2.56 13.68
CA LEU A 75 9.67 2.34 13.23
C LEU A 75 10.46 3.65 13.08
N ASP A 76 9.84 4.69 12.52
CA ASP A 76 10.48 5.99 12.27
C ASP A 76 10.56 6.84 13.54
N TYR A 77 9.44 7.09 14.21
CA TYR A 77 9.37 8.05 15.32
C TYR A 77 9.63 7.45 16.69
N LYS A 78 9.26 6.18 16.95
CA LYS A 78 9.49 5.55 18.26
C LYS A 78 10.85 4.86 18.34
N LEU A 79 11.27 4.21 17.26
CA LEU A 79 12.56 3.51 17.20
C LEU A 79 13.67 4.35 16.56
N GLY A 80 13.35 5.49 15.95
CA GLY A 80 14.33 6.41 15.39
C GLY A 80 15.09 5.84 14.20
N LEU A 81 14.52 4.86 13.49
CA LEU A 81 15.20 4.23 12.37
C LEU A 81 15.31 5.18 11.17
N PRO A 82 16.37 5.07 10.35
CA PRO A 82 16.49 5.82 9.11
C PRO A 82 15.26 5.60 8.22
N TYR A 83 14.60 6.69 7.81
CA TYR A 83 13.34 6.63 7.06
C TYR A 83 13.40 5.78 5.79
N LEU A 84 14.56 5.68 5.12
CA LEU A 84 14.73 4.80 3.96
C LEU A 84 14.63 3.32 4.32
N LEU A 85 15.19 2.92 5.48
CA LEU A 85 15.07 1.56 5.98
C LEU A 85 13.63 1.26 6.39
N VAL A 86 12.97 2.22 7.05
CA VAL A 86 11.56 2.09 7.42
C VAL A 86 10.70 1.91 6.17
N TRP A 87 10.88 2.76 5.15
CA TRP A 87 10.18 2.68 3.87
C TRP A 87 10.33 1.29 3.21
N LEU A 88 11.56 0.74 3.19
CA LEU A 88 11.82 -0.57 2.62
C LEU A 88 11.19 -1.71 3.43
N CYS A 89 11.40 -1.73 4.75
CA CYS A 89 10.92 -2.80 5.62
C CYS A 89 9.39 -2.81 5.69
N ASP A 90 8.78 -1.66 5.93
CA ASP A 90 7.34 -1.51 6.02
C ASP A 90 6.67 -1.83 4.67
N GLY A 91 7.19 -1.26 3.58
CA GLY A 91 6.69 -1.52 2.24
C GLY A 91 6.81 -2.97 1.80
N THR A 92 7.91 -3.64 2.15
CA THR A 92 8.08 -5.06 1.82
C THR A 92 7.09 -5.92 2.63
N PHE A 93 7.01 -5.71 3.94
CA PHE A 93 6.14 -6.49 4.80
C PHE A 93 4.66 -6.36 4.39
N TRP A 94 4.17 -5.12 4.28
CA TRP A 94 2.78 -4.86 3.90
C TRP A 94 2.50 -5.11 2.43
N GLY A 95 3.50 -4.96 1.55
CA GLY A 95 3.39 -5.34 0.14
C GLY A 95 3.18 -6.84 -0.04
N VAL A 96 3.92 -7.67 0.69
CA VAL A 96 3.72 -9.13 0.71
C VAL A 96 2.35 -9.49 1.27
N PHE A 97 1.95 -8.87 2.39
CA PHE A 97 0.61 -9.07 2.96
C PHE A 97 -0.50 -8.71 1.96
N ASN A 98 -0.34 -7.60 1.23
CA ASN A 98 -1.25 -7.19 0.18
C ASN A 98 -1.36 -8.24 -0.93
N PHE A 99 -0.22 -8.75 -1.40
CA PHE A 99 -0.19 -9.75 -2.46
C PHE A 99 -1.02 -10.99 -2.10
N PHE A 100 -0.81 -11.55 -0.90
CA PHE A 100 -1.57 -12.70 -0.43
C PHE A 100 -3.06 -12.38 -0.24
N SER A 101 -3.37 -11.23 0.38
CA SER A 101 -4.75 -10.81 0.60
C SER A 101 -5.52 -10.64 -0.70
N LEU A 102 -4.89 -10.03 -1.71
CA LEU A 102 -5.48 -9.89 -3.04
C LEU A 102 -5.66 -11.24 -3.72
N SER A 103 -4.64 -12.10 -3.68
CA SER A 103 -4.66 -13.42 -4.31
C SER A 103 -5.77 -14.32 -3.76
N TRP A 104 -6.00 -14.31 -2.45
CA TRP A 104 -6.94 -15.23 -1.80
C TRP A 104 -8.35 -14.69 -1.66
N TYR A 105 -8.54 -13.36 -1.65
CA TYR A 105 -9.85 -12.75 -1.39
C TYR A 105 -10.37 -11.89 -2.54
N ALA A 106 -9.63 -10.87 -2.96
CA ALA A 106 -10.15 -9.88 -3.91
C ALA A 106 -10.15 -10.38 -5.36
N MET A 107 -9.13 -11.17 -5.73
CA MET A 107 -8.87 -11.63 -7.09
C MET A 107 -8.88 -13.16 -7.21
N ARG A 108 -9.44 -13.87 -6.22
CA ARG A 108 -9.58 -15.32 -6.28
C ARG A 108 -10.55 -15.68 -7.40
N GLN A 109 -10.06 -16.40 -8.40
CA GLN A 109 -10.90 -16.98 -9.45
C GLN A 109 -11.60 -18.23 -8.89
N PRO A 110 -12.89 -18.45 -9.20
CA PRO A 110 -13.51 -19.75 -8.95
C PRO A 110 -12.77 -20.81 -9.77
N GLU A 111 -12.43 -21.94 -9.13
CA GLU A 111 -11.85 -23.08 -9.85
C GLU A 111 -12.83 -23.51 -10.95
N ILE A 112 -12.35 -23.55 -12.19
CA ILE A 112 -13.09 -24.16 -13.28
C ILE A 112 -12.93 -25.66 -13.07
N THR A 113 -13.90 -26.29 -12.40
CA THR A 113 -14.08 -27.76 -12.39
C THR A 113 -14.70 -28.22 -13.69
#